data_AF-A0A959PCX9-F1
#
_entry.id   AF-A0A959PCX9-F1
#
_cell.length_a   1.000
_cell.length_b   1.000
_cell.length_c   1.000
_cell.angle_alpha   90.00
_cell.angle_beta   90.00
_cell.angle_gamma   90.00
#
_symmetry.space_group_name_H-M   'P 1'
#
loop_
_entity.id
_entity.type
_entity.pdbx_description
1 polymer ?
#
loop_
_entity_poly.entity_id
_entity_poly.type
_entity_poly.pdbx_seq_one_letter_code
_entity_poly.pdbx_strand_id
1 'polypeptide(L)'
;NPNSSDAFYNRGIAYSKRDQHQDAIRDFSKAISINPEDADSFMNRGIEKVITGKKDDGCADIVKAANLGLKDAIQARNEWCKF
;
A
#
# COMPACT_ATOMS: atom_id res chain seq x y z
N ASN A 1 -6.30 -13.39 17.57
CA ASN A 1 -7.34 -13.54 16.53
C ASN A 1 -6.68 -13.30 15.16
N PRO A 2 -6.46 -14.33 14.33
CA PRO A 2 -5.65 -14.25 13.09
C PRO A 2 -6.26 -13.42 11.94
N ASN A 3 -7.36 -12.72 12.19
CA ASN A 3 -8.05 -11.82 11.24
C ASN A 3 -7.72 -10.34 11.45
N SER A 4 -6.64 -9.99 12.17
CA SER A 4 -6.26 -8.59 12.32
C SER A 4 -5.65 -8.05 11.03
N SER A 5 -6.10 -6.88 10.57
CA SER A 5 -5.48 -6.12 9.48
C SER A 5 -3.97 -6.04 9.66
N ASP A 6 -3.52 -5.79 10.90
CA ASP A 6 -2.11 -5.64 11.27
C ASP A 6 -1.26 -6.87 10.97
N ALA A 7 -1.84 -8.07 11.07
CA ALA A 7 -1.10 -9.31 10.79
C ALA A 7 -0.76 -9.42 9.30
N PHE A 8 -1.72 -9.09 8.44
CA PHE A 8 -1.51 -9.05 6.99
C PHE A 8 -0.59 -7.88 6.62
N TYR A 9 -0.78 -6.70 7.20
CA TYR A 9 0.12 -5.57 7.01
C TYR A 9 1.57 -5.91 7.33
N ASN A 10 1.84 -6.44 8.54
CA ASN A 10 3.20 -6.78 8.97
C ASN A 10 3.83 -7.87 8.10
N ARG A 11 3.05 -8.84 7.64
CA ARG A 11 3.55 -9.88 6.73
C ARG A 11 3.82 -9.32 5.33
N GLY A 12 2.98 -8.39 4.85
CA GLY A 12 3.21 -7.64 3.62
C GLY A 12 4.54 -6.86 3.66
N ILE A 13 4.85 -6.20 4.79
CA ILE A 13 6.15 -5.54 5.01
C ILE A 13 7.30 -6.54 4.96
N ALA A 14 7.13 -7.73 5.56
CA ALA A 14 8.16 -8.77 5.53
C ALA A 14 8.42 -9.29 4.10
N TYR A 15 7.37 -9.42 3.27
CA TYR A 15 7.48 -9.77 1.87
C TYR A 15 8.14 -8.67 1.04
N SER A 16 7.76 -7.42 1.26
CA SER A 16 8.36 -6.23 0.61
C SER A 16 9.87 -6.18 0.85
N LYS A 17 10.33 -6.38 2.10
CA LYS A 17 11.76 -6.42 2.47
C LYS A 17 12.55 -7.57 1.84
N ARG A 18 11.86 -8.56 1.25
CA ARG A 18 12.47 -9.70 0.55
C ARG A 18 12.28 -9.60 -0.97
N ASP A 19 11.86 -8.44 -1.47
CA ASP A 19 11.51 -8.19 -2.87
C ASP A 19 10.42 -9.14 -3.41
N GLN A 20 9.62 -9.73 -2.52
CA GLN A 20 8.49 -10.59 -2.86
C GLN A 20 7.24 -9.73 -3.13
N HIS A 21 7.34 -8.84 -4.12
CA HIS A 21 6.38 -7.76 -4.35
C HIS A 21 4.93 -8.23 -4.55
N GLN A 22 4.71 -9.35 -5.27
CA GLN A 22 3.35 -9.87 -5.50
C GLN A 22 2.71 -10.45 -4.23
N ASP A 23 3.52 -11.04 -3.34
CA ASP A 23 3.05 -11.52 -2.04
C ASP A 23 2.73 -10.33 -1.12
N ALA A 24 3.58 -9.30 -1.12
CA ALA A 24 3.36 -8.05 -0.39
C ALA A 24 2.04 -7.37 -0.81
N ILE A 25 1.81 -7.20 -2.13
CA ILE A 25 0.58 -6.60 -2.68
C ILE A 25 -0.67 -7.37 -2.22
N ARG A 26 -0.61 -8.70 -2.20
CA ARG A 26 -1.73 -9.55 -1.78
C ARG A 26 -2.06 -9.36 -0.31
N ASP A 27 -1.04 -9.29 0.53
CA ASP A 27 -1.20 -9.11 1.97
C ASP A 27 -1.70 -7.71 2.31
N PHE A 28 -1.15 -6.65 1.70
CA PHE A 28 -1.70 -5.31 1.87
C PHE A 28 -3.14 -5.21 1.36
N SER A 29 -3.48 -5.90 0.27
CA SER A 29 -4.88 -5.96 -0.21
C SER A 29 -5.80 -6.64 0.79
N LYS A 30 -5.31 -7.67 1.50
CA LYS A 30 -6.08 -8.33 2.54
C LYS A 30 -6.25 -7.44 3.76
N ALA A 31 -5.20 -6.74 4.19
CA ALA A 31 -5.26 -5.74 5.25
C ALA A 31 -6.31 -4.66 4.92
N ILE A 32 -6.25 -4.05 3.73
CA ILE A 32 -7.23 -3.06 3.24
C ILE A 32 -8.66 -3.61 3.23
N SER A 33 -8.85 -4.88 2.86
CA SER A 33 -10.20 -5.49 2.86
C SER A 33 -10.79 -5.65 4.27
N ILE A 34 -9.94 -5.70 5.30
CA ILE A 34 -10.33 -5.82 6.71
C ILE A 34 -10.48 -4.43 7.33
N ASN A 35 -9.51 -3.53 7.07
CA ASN A 35 -9.53 -2.14 7.49
C ASN A 35 -9.37 -1.20 6.26
N PRO A 36 -10.48 -0.70 5.68
CA PRO A 36 -10.44 0.18 4.52
C PRO A 36 -9.97 1.61 4.84
N GLU A 37 -9.69 1.93 6.11
CA GLU A 37 -9.14 3.21 6.56
C GLU A 37 -7.64 3.12 6.89
N ASP A 38 -7.01 1.97 6.65
CA ASP A 38 -5.57 1.77 6.84
C ASP A 38 -4.76 2.44 5.72
N ALA A 39 -4.40 3.70 5.97
CA ALA A 39 -3.63 4.51 5.02
C ALA A 39 -2.24 3.92 4.72
N ASP A 40 -1.59 3.29 5.71
CA ASP A 40 -0.27 2.69 5.54
C ASP A 40 -0.31 1.47 4.62
N SER A 41 -1.35 0.63 4.74
CA SER A 41 -1.54 -0.49 3.80
C SER A 41 -1.76 -0.01 2.36
N PHE A 42 -2.51 1.07 2.15
CA PHE A 42 -2.64 1.68 0.82
C PHE A 42 -1.30 2.20 0.30
N MET A 43 -0.57 2.97 1.12
CA MET A 43 0.73 3.53 0.73
C MET A 43 1.72 2.45 0.31
N ASN A 44 1.88 1.41 1.14
CA ASN A 44 2.81 0.33 0.85
C ASN A 44 2.37 -0.48 -0.38
N ARG A 45 1.07 -0.80 -0.53
CA ARG A 45 0.59 -1.46 -1.76
C ARG A 45 0.84 -0.59 -3.00
N GLY A 46 0.69 0.72 -2.86
CA GLY A 46 0.95 1.70 -3.92
C GLY A 46 2.41 1.65 -4.39
N ILE A 47 3.36 1.69 -3.45
CA ILE A 47 4.80 1.56 -3.72
C ILE A 47 5.10 0.25 -4.46
N GLU A 48 4.62 -0.89 -3.95
CA GLU A 48 4.86 -2.20 -4.55
C GLU A 48 4.30 -2.31 -5.99
N LYS A 49 3.12 -1.72 -6.23
CA LYS A 49 2.53 -1.65 -7.57
C LYS A 49 3.37 -0.79 -8.52
N VAL A 50 3.88 0.35 -8.06
CA VAL A 50 4.79 1.20 -8.86
C VAL A 50 6.06 0.43 -9.22
N ILE A 51 6.69 -0.25 -8.24
CA ILE A 51 7.91 -1.05 -8.46
C ILE A 51 7.66 -2.16 -9.50
N THR A 52 6.49 -2.79 -9.45
CA THR A 52 6.12 -3.88 -10.38
C THR A 52 5.54 -3.39 -11.72
N GLY A 53 5.67 -2.09 -12.03
CA GLY A 53 5.28 -1.49 -13.31
C GLY A 53 3.79 -1.13 -13.43
N LYS A 54 2.98 -1.38 -12.40
CA LYS A 54 1.55 -1.00 -12.34
C LYS A 54 1.40 0.43 -11.79
N LYS A 55 2.02 1.37 -12.48
CA LYS A 55 2.17 2.75 -11.99
C LYS A 55 0.82 3.42 -11.68
N ASP A 56 -0.16 3.32 -12.58
CA ASP A 56 -1.46 3.98 -12.42
C ASP A 56 -2.23 3.42 -11.22
N ASP A 57 -2.26 2.09 -11.07
CA ASP A 57 -2.87 1.42 -9.92
C ASP A 57 -2.16 1.79 -8.60
N GLY A 58 -0.83 1.91 -8.64
CA GLY A 58 -0.05 2.31 -7.48
C GLY A 58 -0.32 3.75 -7.08
N CYS A 59 -0.47 4.63 -8.07
CA CYS A 59 -0.84 6.02 -7.86
C CYS A 59 -2.24 6.18 -7.26
N ALA A 60 -3.21 5.40 -7.71
CA ALA A 60 -4.55 5.40 -7.11
C ALA A 60 -4.51 5.04 -5.61
N ASP A 61 -3.67 4.07 -5.22
CA ASP A 61 -3.48 3.70 -3.82
C ASP A 61 -2.80 4.82 -3.01
N ILE A 62 -1.77 5.46 -3.55
CA ILE A 62 -1.08 6.59 -2.91
C ILE A 62 -2.05 7.77 -2.70
N VAL A 63 -2.90 8.08 -3.69
CA VAL A 63 -3.94 9.12 -3.55
C VAL A 63 -4.94 8.74 -2.44
N LYS A 64 -5.34 7.47 -2.37
CA LYS A 64 -6.24 7.00 -1.32
C LYS A 64 -5.61 7.17 0.06
N ALA A 65 -4.35 6.80 0.23
CA ALA A 65 -3.60 7.00 1.48
C ALA A 65 -3.49 8.48 1.87
N ALA A 66 -3.23 9.37 0.90
CA ALA A 66 -3.19 10.81 1.12
C ALA A 66 -4.55 11.37 1.57
N ASN A 67 -5.65 10.90 0.98
CA ASN A 67 -7.01 11.30 1.36
C ASN A 67 -7.42 10.80 2.75
N LEU A 68 -6.79 9.73 3.25
CA LEU A 68 -6.93 9.24 4.63
C LEU A 68 -6.05 10.00 5.62
N GLY A 69 -5.26 10.98 5.16
CA GLY A 69 -4.48 11.89 6.01
C GLY A 69 -3.00 11.50 6.19
N LEU A 70 -2.50 10.49 5.46
CA LEU A 70 -1.08 10.12 5.55
C LEU A 70 -0.21 11.17 4.84
N LYS A 71 0.62 11.87 5.63
CA LYS A 71 1.45 12.98 5.14
C LYS A 71 2.46 12.54 4.09
N ASP A 72 3.09 11.39 4.31
CA ASP A 72 4.08 10.84 3.37
C ASP A 72 3.44 10.52 2.02
N ALA A 73 2.17 10.07 2.01
CA ALA A 73 1.43 9.83 0.79
C ALA A 73 1.06 11.12 0.05
N ILE A 74 0.82 12.22 0.76
CA ILE A 74 0.59 13.54 0.14
C ILE A 74 1.84 13.98 -0.63
N GLN A 75 3.02 13.75 -0.06
CA GLN A 75 4.29 14.04 -0.74
C GLN A 75 4.52 13.09 -1.92
N ALA A 76 4.43 11.77 -1.71
CA ALA A 76 4.66 10.77 -2.75
C ALA A 76 3.70 10.93 -3.94
N ARG A 77 2.44 11.32 -3.69
CA ARG A 77 1.48 11.67 -4.74
C ARG A 77 2.05 12.73 -5.68
N ASN A 78 2.59 13.81 -5.14
CA ASN A 78 3.06 14.94 -5.95
C ASN A 78 4.34 14.58 -6.74
N GLU A 79 5.11 13.60 -6.28
CA GLU A 79 6.35 13.16 -6.92
C GLU A 79 6.10 12.09 -8.00
N TRP A 80 5.28 11.09 -7.70
CA TRP A 80 5.17 9.87 -8.51
C TRP A 80 3.92 9.85 -9.39
N CYS A 81 2.88 10.60 -8.98
CA CYS A 81 1.58 10.61 -9.61
C CYS A 81 1.33 11.97 -10.23
N LYS A 82 1.77 12.11 -11.49
CA LYS A 82 1.46 13.28 -12.31
C LYS A 82 -0.01 13.18 -12.72
N PHE A 83 -0.82 14.12 -12.26
CA PHE A 83 -2.15 14.40 -12.82
C PHE A 83 -2.06 15.65 -13.67
#